data_AF-A0A3B9LCG8-F1
#
_entry.id   AF-A0A3B9LCG8-F1
#
_cell.length_a   1.000
_cell.length_b   1.000
_cell.length_c   1.000
_cell.angle_alpha   90.00
_cell.angle_beta   90.00
_cell.angle_gamma   90.00
#
_symmetry.space_group_name_H-M   'P 1'
#
loop_
_entity.id
_entity.type
_entity.pdbx_description
1 polymer ?
#
loop_
_entity_poly.entity_id
_entity_poly.type
_entity_poly.pdbx_seq_one_letter_code
_entity_poly.pdbx_strand_id
1 'polypeptide(L)'
;MIFKNPFFKKIASVIFWTALFLVFISPIFLYIYTFGWHITNDHQRWGEMGSAFSGIYTPLLSILTLVVLVVQIRIQSSQATYEHDRAYISEARADVEYYLNLLNYELDKTVKDQVTVRQFLLEAFAYVEDIDTLKAAERLKIAQEFNRKLPLVSGIWGAFYPLLQGLGANVHYPYEHNFSAAKQKAIATTSFALCVALDNYYWCLSEGRVNFHYQYSPLLAKN
;
A
#
# COMPACT_ATOMS: atom_id res chain seq x y z
N MET A 1 -4.18 -26.43 17.09
CA MET A 1 -2.95 -25.86 16.50
C MET A 1 -2.06 -26.98 15.94
N ILE A 2 -2.52 -27.75 14.95
CA ILE A 2 -1.84 -28.98 14.46
C ILE A 2 -1.50 -28.93 12.94
N PHE A 3 -2.03 -27.96 12.18
CA PHE A 3 -1.82 -27.89 10.71
C PHE A 3 -0.73 -26.90 10.25
N LYS A 4 0.39 -26.82 10.97
CA LYS A 4 1.58 -26.04 10.55
C LYS A 4 2.80 -26.91 10.21
N ASN A 5 2.66 -28.23 10.16
CA ASN A 5 3.78 -29.09 9.76
C ASN A 5 3.84 -29.22 8.22
N PRO A 6 4.91 -28.75 7.54
CA PRO A 6 5.04 -28.80 6.08
C PRO A 6 5.03 -30.23 5.52
N PHE A 7 5.38 -31.23 6.33
CA PHE A 7 5.34 -32.64 5.95
C PHE A 7 3.89 -33.15 5.74
N PHE A 8 2.97 -32.78 6.63
CA PHE A 8 1.57 -33.21 6.54
C PHE A 8 0.86 -32.58 5.32
N LYS A 9 1.22 -31.35 4.96
CA LYS A 9 0.74 -30.69 3.73
C LYS A 9 1.19 -31.41 2.46
N LYS A 10 2.43 -31.92 2.43
CA LYS A 10 2.95 -32.70 1.31
C LYS A 10 2.22 -34.03 1.16
N ILE A 11 2.02 -34.76 2.26
CA ILE A 11 1.30 -36.05 2.23
C ILE A 11 -0.15 -35.86 1.79
N ALA A 12 -0.86 -34.87 2.35
CA ALA A 12 -2.24 -34.57 1.96
C ALA A 12 -2.36 -34.18 0.48
N SER A 13 -1.39 -33.42 -0.04
CA SER A 13 -1.32 -33.09 -1.47
C SER A 13 -1.13 -34.33 -2.34
N VAL A 14 -0.19 -35.22 -2.00
CA VAL A 14 0.05 -36.47 -2.75
C VAL A 14 -1.19 -37.36 -2.77
N ILE A 15 -1.87 -37.51 -1.64
CA ILE A 15 -3.11 -38.31 -1.54
C ILE A 15 -4.20 -37.70 -2.44
N PHE A 16 -4.39 -36.38 -2.40
CA PHE A 16 -5.37 -35.69 -3.23
C PHE A 16 -5.12 -35.90 -4.73
N TRP A 17 -3.88 -35.72 -5.19
CA TRP A 17 -3.52 -35.92 -6.59
C TRP A 17 -3.69 -37.38 -7.04
N THR A 18 -3.35 -38.32 -6.17
CA THR A 18 -3.53 -39.76 -6.43
C THR A 18 -5.02 -40.11 -6.56
N ALA A 19 -5.86 -39.61 -5.66
CA ALA A 19 -7.30 -39.82 -5.71
C ALA A 19 -7.93 -39.19 -6.97
N LEU A 20 -7.53 -37.98 -7.33
CA LEU A 20 -7.99 -37.31 -8.54
C LEU A 20 -7.63 -38.12 -9.79
N PHE A 21 -6.39 -38.62 -9.88
CA PHE A 21 -5.96 -39.49 -10.97
C PHE A 21 -6.81 -40.75 -11.12
N LEU A 22 -7.11 -41.43 -10.00
CA LEU A 22 -7.95 -42.63 -10.01
C LEU A 22 -9.38 -42.32 -10.48
N VAL A 23 -9.97 -41.19 -10.05
CA VAL A 23 -11.31 -40.76 -10.50
C VAL A 23 -11.33 -40.54 -12.01
N PHE A 24 -10.30 -39.90 -12.58
CA PHE A 24 -10.24 -39.62 -14.02
C PHE A 24 -9.96 -40.86 -14.89
N ILE A 25 -9.34 -41.90 -14.33
CA ILE A 25 -9.12 -43.18 -15.02
C ILE A 25 -10.31 -44.13 -14.86
N SER A 26 -11.13 -43.97 -13.82
CA SER A 26 -12.31 -44.82 -13.58
C SER A 26 -13.22 -45.04 -14.80
N PRO A 27 -13.48 -44.06 -15.70
CA PRO A 27 -14.31 -44.28 -16.87
C PRO A 27 -13.65 -45.19 -17.92
N ILE A 28 -12.31 -45.27 -17.95
CA ILE A 28 -11.56 -46.19 -18.82
C ILE A 28 -11.75 -47.64 -18.35
N PHE A 29 -11.74 -47.87 -17.04
CA PHE A 29 -12.03 -49.19 -16.49
C PHE A 29 -13.49 -49.60 -16.71
N LEU A 30 -14.43 -48.66 -16.56
CA LEU A 30 -15.83 -48.88 -16.92
C LEU A 30 -15.97 -49.22 -18.41
N TYR A 31 -15.23 -48.55 -19.29
CA TYR A 31 -15.20 -48.88 -20.71
C TYR A 31 -14.77 -50.32 -20.99
N ILE A 32 -13.64 -50.75 -20.42
CA ILE A 32 -13.13 -52.12 -20.61
C ILE A 32 -14.15 -53.15 -20.12
N TYR A 33 -14.86 -52.85 -19.03
CA TYR A 33 -15.90 -53.72 -18.48
C TYR A 33 -17.15 -53.81 -19.36
N THR A 34 -17.64 -52.68 -19.89
CA THR A 34 -18.91 -52.62 -20.64
C THR A 34 -18.76 -53.01 -22.11
N PHE A 35 -17.66 -52.63 -22.76
CA PHE A 35 -17.46 -52.80 -24.21
C PHE A 35 -16.36 -53.81 -24.57
N GLY A 36 -15.59 -54.27 -23.59
CA GLY A 36 -14.45 -55.18 -23.79
C GLY A 36 -13.17 -54.45 -24.21
N TRP A 37 -12.11 -55.22 -24.45
CA TRP A 37 -10.77 -54.68 -24.77
C TRP A 37 -10.60 -54.26 -26.24
N HIS A 38 -11.55 -54.61 -27.13
CA HIS A 38 -11.38 -54.48 -28.57
C HIS A 38 -12.08 -53.22 -29.10
N ILE A 39 -11.37 -52.45 -29.93
CA ILE A 39 -11.96 -51.32 -30.65
C ILE A 39 -12.94 -51.88 -31.68
N THR A 40 -14.20 -51.48 -31.59
CA THR A 40 -15.26 -51.93 -32.50
C THR A 40 -15.25 -51.12 -33.80
N ASN A 41 -15.50 -51.79 -34.93
CA ASN A 41 -15.71 -51.13 -36.22
C ASN A 41 -17.17 -50.67 -36.43
N ASP A 42 -18.04 -50.93 -35.46
CA ASP A 42 -19.45 -50.56 -35.52
C ASP A 42 -19.64 -49.10 -35.09
N HIS A 43 -20.11 -48.28 -36.03
CA HIS A 43 -20.35 -46.85 -35.82
C HIS A 43 -21.41 -46.56 -34.75
N GLN A 44 -22.39 -47.45 -34.57
CA GLN A 44 -23.42 -47.26 -33.55
C GLN A 44 -22.83 -47.36 -32.13
N ARG A 45 -21.92 -48.32 -31.92
CA ARG A 45 -21.20 -48.47 -30.66
C ARG A 45 -20.29 -47.29 -30.34
N TRP A 46 -19.73 -46.62 -31.35
CA TRP A 46 -18.99 -45.37 -31.14
C TRP A 46 -19.87 -44.26 -30.56
N GLY A 47 -21.12 -44.16 -31.02
CA GLY A 47 -22.09 -43.20 -30.48
C GLY A 47 -22.45 -43.50 -29.01
N GLU A 48 -22.69 -44.78 -28.69
CA GLU A 48 -22.97 -45.24 -27.33
C GLU A 48 -21.79 -45.00 -26.39
N MET A 49 -20.56 -45.26 -26.85
CA MET A 49 -19.32 -44.96 -26.13
C MET A 49 -19.16 -43.46 -25.87
N GLY A 50 -19.36 -42.64 -26.90
CA GLY A 50 -19.29 -41.18 -26.80
C GLY A 50 -20.26 -40.65 -25.75
N SER A 51 -21.51 -41.13 -25.76
CA SER A 51 -22.54 -40.76 -24.78
C SER A 51 -22.19 -41.20 -23.35
N ALA A 52 -21.65 -42.41 -23.18
CA ALA A 52 -21.24 -42.92 -21.87
C ALA A 52 -20.08 -42.10 -21.28
N PHE A 53 -19.04 -41.82 -22.10
CA PHE A 53 -17.91 -41.00 -21.68
C PHE A 53 -18.30 -39.55 -21.43
N SER A 54 -19.09 -38.93 -22.31
CA SER A 54 -19.53 -37.55 -22.11
C SER A 54 -20.42 -37.42 -20.89
N GLY A 55 -21.27 -38.41 -20.59
CA GLY A 55 -22.12 -38.43 -19.40
C GLY A 55 -21.34 -38.42 -18.08
N ILE A 56 -20.15 -39.01 -18.05
CA ILE A 56 -19.29 -39.07 -16.86
C ILE A 56 -18.28 -37.91 -16.83
N TYR A 57 -17.56 -37.68 -17.94
CA TYR A 57 -16.51 -36.66 -18.00
C TYR A 57 -17.06 -35.24 -17.99
N THR A 58 -18.24 -34.98 -18.56
CA THR A 58 -18.78 -33.60 -18.61
C THR A 58 -19.08 -33.08 -17.20
N PRO A 59 -19.82 -33.78 -16.32
CA PRO A 59 -20.02 -33.34 -14.94
C PRO A 59 -18.71 -33.29 -14.14
N LEU A 60 -17.82 -34.27 -14.31
CA LEU A 60 -16.52 -34.30 -13.61
C LEU A 60 -15.65 -33.08 -13.97
N LEU A 61 -15.51 -32.79 -15.25
CA LEU A 61 -14.77 -31.62 -15.74
C LEU A 61 -15.45 -30.31 -15.33
N SER A 62 -16.78 -30.27 -15.31
CA SER A 62 -17.54 -29.09 -14.86
C SER A 62 -17.26 -28.78 -13.39
N ILE A 63 -17.28 -29.79 -12.51
CA ILE A 63 -16.95 -29.63 -11.09
C ILE A 63 -15.48 -29.22 -10.92
N LEU A 64 -14.56 -29.86 -11.64
CA LEU A 64 -13.14 -29.50 -11.58
C LEU A 64 -12.91 -28.05 -12.02
N THR A 65 -13.55 -27.63 -13.10
CA THR A 65 -13.48 -26.24 -13.60
C THR A 65 -14.02 -25.28 -12.56
N LEU A 66 -15.14 -25.59 -11.91
CA LEU A 66 -15.70 -24.77 -10.83
C LEU A 66 -14.71 -24.62 -9.66
N VAL A 67 -14.06 -25.72 -9.25
CA VAL A 67 -13.04 -25.68 -8.19
C VAL A 67 -11.87 -24.77 -8.59
N VAL A 68 -11.38 -24.89 -9.83
CA VAL A 68 -10.30 -24.05 -10.35
C VAL A 68 -10.70 -22.57 -10.33
N LEU A 69 -11.90 -22.23 -10.80
CA LEU A 69 -12.40 -20.87 -10.80
C LEU A 69 -12.50 -20.28 -9.38
N VAL A 70 -12.99 -21.06 -8.41
CA VAL A 70 -13.07 -20.61 -7.01
C VAL A 70 -11.67 -20.33 -6.45
N VAL A 71 -10.69 -21.19 -6.72
CA VAL A 71 -9.30 -20.97 -6.31
C VAL A 71 -8.71 -19.74 -7.00
N GLN A 72 -8.96 -19.57 -8.30
CA GLN A 72 -8.47 -18.45 -9.08
C GLN A 72 -9.02 -17.12 -8.57
N ILE A 73 -10.32 -17.04 -8.26
CA ILE A 73 -10.94 -15.83 -7.69
C ILE A 73 -10.26 -15.44 -6.36
N ARG A 74 -9.95 -16.42 -5.50
CA ARG A 74 -9.27 -16.16 -4.22
C ARG A 74 -7.86 -15.61 -4.42
N ILE A 75 -7.10 -16.21 -5.34
CA ILE A 75 -5.74 -15.75 -5.67
C ILE A 75 -5.80 -14.33 -6.26
N GLN A 76 -6.71 -14.10 -7.22
CA GLN A 76 -6.88 -12.81 -7.87
C GLN A 76 -7.28 -11.70 -6.90
N SER A 77 -8.18 -12.00 -5.95
CA SER A 77 -8.56 -11.06 -4.91
C SER A 77 -7.37 -10.67 -4.03
N SER A 78 -6.53 -11.62 -3.64
CA SER A 78 -5.33 -11.33 -2.87
C SER A 78 -4.31 -10.50 -3.69
N GLN A 79 -4.13 -10.82 -4.96
CA GLN A 79 -3.26 -10.06 -5.86
C GLN A 79 -3.76 -8.63 -6.08
N ALA A 80 -5.07 -8.43 -6.21
CA ALA A 80 -5.66 -7.11 -6.40
C ALA A 80 -5.34 -6.17 -5.23
N THR A 81 -5.42 -6.66 -3.98
CA THR A 81 -5.01 -5.87 -2.80
C THR A 81 -3.52 -5.53 -2.84
N TYR A 82 -2.66 -6.49 -3.15
CA TYR A 82 -1.22 -6.23 -3.24
C TYR A 82 -0.85 -5.24 -4.34
N GLU A 83 -1.47 -5.33 -5.51
CA GLU A 83 -1.24 -4.38 -6.61
C GLU A 83 -1.75 -2.98 -6.25
N HIS A 84 -2.92 -2.88 -5.61
CA HIS A 84 -3.42 -1.60 -5.11
C HIS A 84 -2.46 -0.96 -4.10
N ASP A 85 -2.00 -1.74 -3.10
CA ASP A 85 -1.06 -1.25 -2.09
C ASP A 85 0.27 -0.81 -2.71
N ARG A 86 0.78 -1.57 -3.68
CA ARG A 86 2.02 -1.21 -4.38
C ARG A 86 1.86 0.06 -5.21
N ALA A 87 0.75 0.21 -5.93
CA ALA A 87 0.46 1.39 -6.72
C ALA A 87 0.36 2.63 -5.82
N TYR A 88 -0.45 2.56 -4.76
CA TYR A 88 -0.61 3.64 -3.79
C TYR A 88 0.71 4.04 -3.14
N ILE A 89 1.51 3.07 -2.67
CA ILE A 89 2.82 3.36 -2.05
C ILE A 89 3.79 3.96 -3.07
N SER A 90 3.78 3.48 -4.32
CA SER A 90 4.64 4.02 -5.37
C SER A 90 4.30 5.48 -5.67
N GLU A 91 3.01 5.80 -5.77
CA GLU A 91 2.52 7.16 -5.98
C GLU A 91 2.87 8.06 -4.79
N ALA A 92 2.56 7.63 -3.57
CA ALA A 92 2.90 8.37 -2.36
C ALA A 92 4.41 8.66 -2.24
N ARG A 93 5.27 7.71 -2.62
CA ARG A 93 6.73 7.93 -2.64
C ARG A 93 7.16 8.96 -3.69
N ALA A 94 6.54 8.94 -4.87
CA ALA A 94 6.80 9.91 -5.92
C ALA A 94 6.35 11.32 -5.49
N ASP A 95 5.18 11.44 -4.87
CA ASP A 95 4.67 12.70 -4.35
C ASP A 95 5.52 13.24 -3.21
N VAL A 96 5.94 12.38 -2.27
CA VAL A 96 6.88 12.76 -1.21
C VAL A 96 8.18 13.30 -1.81
N GLU A 97 8.72 12.64 -2.83
CA GLU A 97 9.92 13.13 -3.52
C GLU A 97 9.70 14.48 -4.20
N TYR A 98 8.59 14.61 -4.93
CA TYR A 98 8.22 15.83 -5.61
C TYR A 98 8.08 17.01 -4.65
N TYR A 99 7.28 16.86 -3.59
CA TYR A 99 7.04 17.93 -2.63
C TYR A 99 8.29 18.28 -1.82
N LEU A 100 9.12 17.30 -1.42
CA LEU A 100 10.36 17.60 -0.70
C LEU A 100 11.40 18.29 -1.58
N ASN A 101 11.51 17.91 -2.86
CA ASN A 101 12.41 18.59 -3.80
C ASN A 101 11.93 20.02 -4.09
N LEU A 102 10.62 20.20 -4.31
CA LEU A 102 10.02 21.51 -4.51
C LEU A 102 10.19 22.39 -3.27
N LEU A 103 9.97 21.84 -2.08
CA LEU A 103 10.20 22.54 -0.82
C LEU A 103 11.67 22.95 -0.69
N ASN A 104 12.61 22.04 -0.95
CA ASN A 104 14.03 22.33 -0.84
C ASN A 104 14.44 23.48 -1.78
N TYR A 105 13.89 23.50 -3.00
CA TYR A 105 14.09 24.61 -3.94
C TYR A 105 13.54 25.95 -3.40
N GLU A 106 12.34 25.96 -2.82
CA GLU A 106 11.76 27.17 -2.22
C GLU A 106 12.55 27.64 -0.98
N LEU A 107 13.06 26.70 -0.17
CA LEU A 107 13.82 26.98 1.05
C LEU A 107 15.17 27.69 0.77
N ASP A 108 15.74 27.48 -0.41
CA ASP A 108 17.02 28.08 -0.81
C ASP A 108 16.87 29.46 -1.45
N LYS A 109 15.64 29.93 -1.67
CA LYS A 109 15.38 31.31 -2.14
C LYS A 109 15.69 32.33 -1.06
N THR A 110 16.07 33.54 -1.48
CA THR A 110 16.36 34.67 -0.59
C THR A 110 15.14 35.56 -0.38
N VAL A 111 14.88 35.97 0.85
CA VAL A 111 13.73 36.82 1.21
C VAL A 111 14.10 38.31 1.26
N LYS A 112 15.23 38.63 1.90
CA LYS A 112 15.80 39.99 2.01
C LYS A 112 17.25 39.89 2.51
N ASP A 113 18.12 40.81 2.08
CA ASP A 113 19.48 40.98 2.62
C ASP A 113 20.33 39.68 2.66
N GLN A 114 20.24 38.85 1.61
CA GLN A 114 20.90 37.54 1.47
C GLN A 114 20.45 36.44 2.46
N VAL A 115 19.45 36.69 3.31
CA VAL A 115 18.87 35.67 4.19
C VAL A 115 17.97 34.73 3.39
N THR A 116 18.26 33.43 3.48
CA THR A 116 17.43 32.39 2.83
C THR A 116 16.15 32.14 3.62
N VAL A 117 15.13 31.62 2.93
CA VAL A 117 13.90 31.15 3.57
C VAL A 117 14.20 30.17 4.70
N ARG A 118 15.14 29.24 4.44
CA ARG A 118 15.63 28.28 5.42
C ARG A 118 16.10 28.95 6.71
N GLN A 119 16.98 29.95 6.60
CA GLN A 119 17.52 30.66 7.75
C GLN A 119 16.42 31.38 8.53
N PHE A 120 15.55 32.10 7.83
CA PHE A 120 14.42 32.79 8.44
C PHE A 120 13.51 31.84 9.24
N LEU A 121 13.13 30.69 8.66
CA LEU A 121 12.29 29.71 9.33
C LEU A 121 12.97 29.14 10.58
N LEU A 122 14.27 28.83 10.49
CA LEU A 122 15.00 28.31 11.63
C LEU A 122 15.04 29.31 12.80
N GLU A 123 15.37 30.57 12.52
CA GLU A 123 15.44 31.63 13.52
C GLU A 123 14.07 31.94 14.14
N ALA A 124 13.01 31.97 13.31
CA ALA A 124 11.70 32.39 13.76
C ALA A 124 10.87 31.26 14.41
N PHE A 125 11.11 29.99 14.05
CA PHE A 125 10.19 28.89 14.40
C PHE A 125 10.85 27.59 14.89
N ALA A 126 12.16 27.33 14.75
CA ALA A 126 12.73 26.05 15.16
C ALA A 126 12.87 25.90 16.68
N TYR A 127 13.26 26.97 17.36
CA TYR A 127 13.67 26.97 18.77
C TYR A 127 12.68 27.75 19.65
N VAL A 128 11.38 27.53 19.44
CA VAL A 128 10.34 28.09 20.31
C VAL A 128 10.30 27.30 21.62
N GLU A 129 10.33 28.00 22.75
CA GLU A 129 10.44 27.39 24.09
C GLU A 129 9.18 26.63 24.51
N ASP A 130 8.01 27.18 24.21
CA ASP A 130 6.72 26.67 24.67
C ASP A 130 5.56 26.96 23.68
N ILE A 131 4.42 26.31 23.91
CA ILE A 131 3.24 26.41 23.05
C ILE A 131 2.54 27.78 23.12
N ASP A 132 2.63 28.49 24.24
CA ASP A 132 2.00 29.80 24.42
C ASP A 132 2.79 30.87 23.64
N THR A 133 4.11 30.77 23.64
CA THR A 133 4.99 31.58 22.77
C THR A 133 4.72 31.30 21.29
N LEU A 134 4.41 30.06 20.92
CA LEU A 134 4.02 29.72 19.54
C LEU A 134 2.65 30.32 19.16
N LYS A 135 1.71 30.36 20.11
CA LYS A 135 0.36 30.93 19.99
C LYS A 135 0.32 32.46 20.00
N ALA A 136 1.41 33.11 20.40
CA ALA A 136 1.45 34.55 20.55
C ALA A 136 1.06 35.28 19.26
N ALA A 137 0.27 36.35 19.37
CA ALA A 137 -0.20 37.14 18.23
C ALA A 137 0.95 37.74 17.41
N GLU A 138 2.08 38.03 18.03
CA GLU A 138 3.30 38.48 17.35
C GLU A 138 3.84 37.40 16.40
N ARG A 139 3.87 36.14 16.85
CA ARG A 139 4.33 35.01 16.04
C ARG A 139 3.41 34.77 14.84
N LEU A 140 2.10 34.85 15.05
CA LEU A 140 1.12 34.77 13.97
C LEU A 140 1.34 35.86 12.92
N LYS A 141 1.60 37.11 13.34
CA LYS A 141 1.89 38.22 12.41
C LYS A 141 3.15 37.95 11.59
N ILE A 142 4.23 37.49 12.22
CA ILE A 142 5.48 37.11 11.53
C ILE A 142 5.19 36.02 10.48
N ALA A 143 4.45 34.98 10.85
CA ALA A 143 4.08 33.89 9.95
C ALA A 143 3.24 34.40 8.76
N GLN A 144 2.23 35.23 9.01
CA GLN A 144 1.36 35.79 7.98
C GLN A 144 2.11 36.72 7.02
N GLU A 145 2.99 37.59 7.52
CA GLU A 145 3.81 38.47 6.69
C GLU A 145 4.77 37.69 5.80
N PHE A 146 5.40 36.64 6.35
CA PHE A 146 6.24 35.75 5.58
C PHE A 146 5.44 34.98 4.51
N ASN A 147 4.29 34.40 4.88
CA ASN A 147 3.43 33.66 3.96
C ASN A 147 2.87 34.52 2.81
N ARG A 148 2.63 35.82 3.04
CA ARG A 148 2.22 36.75 1.96
C ARG A 148 3.28 36.89 0.88
N LYS A 149 4.56 36.79 1.24
CA LYS A 149 5.68 36.89 0.29
C LYS A 149 5.97 35.56 -0.38
N LEU A 150 5.89 34.46 0.38
CA LEU A 150 6.25 33.11 -0.07
C LEU A 150 5.19 32.09 0.36
N PRO A 151 4.01 32.10 -0.28
CA PRO A 151 2.89 31.25 0.12
C PRO A 151 3.12 29.76 -0.16
N LEU A 152 4.03 29.43 -1.08
CA LEU A 152 4.26 28.05 -1.50
C LEU A 152 4.83 27.18 -0.38
N VAL A 153 5.64 27.74 0.53
CA VAL A 153 6.29 26.96 1.60
C VAL A 153 5.24 26.29 2.50
N SER A 154 4.22 27.06 2.93
CA SER A 154 3.14 26.53 3.77
C SER A 154 2.25 25.56 2.99
N GLY A 155 1.97 25.86 1.71
CA GLY A 155 1.18 24.98 0.85
C GLY A 155 1.84 23.62 0.62
N ILE A 156 3.14 23.59 0.34
CA ILE A 156 3.91 22.36 0.12
C ILE A 156 4.00 21.54 1.40
N TRP A 157 4.32 22.17 2.53
CA TRP A 157 4.38 21.47 3.82
C TRP A 157 3.00 20.94 4.24
N GLY A 158 1.96 21.72 4.01
CA GLY A 158 0.57 21.30 4.21
C GLY A 158 0.16 20.11 3.33
N ALA A 159 0.65 20.02 2.08
CA ALA A 159 0.38 18.91 1.18
C ALA A 159 1.17 17.63 1.54
N PHE A 160 2.33 17.77 2.19
CA PHE A 160 3.13 16.65 2.65
C PHE A 160 2.46 15.86 3.79
N TYR A 161 1.69 16.53 4.66
CA TYR A 161 1.07 15.88 5.82
C TYR A 161 -0.03 14.86 5.49
N PRO A 162 -0.97 15.11 4.57
CA PRO A 162 -1.92 14.11 4.11
C PRO A 162 -1.25 12.84 3.56
N LEU A 163 -0.11 12.97 2.89
CA LEU A 163 0.66 11.81 2.41
C LEU A 163 1.20 10.97 3.58
N LEU A 164 1.75 11.64 4.60
CA LEU A 164 2.18 10.96 5.83
C LEU A 164 1.00 10.32 6.56
N GLN A 165 -0.14 10.99 6.66
CA GLN A 165 -1.34 10.41 7.29
C GLN A 165 -1.85 9.19 6.52
N GLY A 166 -1.90 9.26 5.20
CA GLY A 166 -2.32 8.14 4.36
C GLY A 166 -1.38 6.94 4.47
N LEU A 167 -0.06 7.16 4.52
CA LEU A 167 0.91 6.10 4.79
C LEU A 167 0.82 5.56 6.22
N GLY A 168 0.55 6.42 7.20
CA GLY A 168 0.44 6.05 8.61
C GLY A 168 -0.90 5.42 9.02
N ALA A 169 -1.93 5.50 8.17
CA ALA A 169 -3.26 4.95 8.45
C ALA A 169 -3.26 3.41 8.55
N ASN A 170 -2.30 2.74 7.91
CA ASN A 170 -2.19 1.28 7.88
C ASN A 170 -0.93 0.81 8.62
N VAL A 171 -1.11 0.15 9.76
CA VAL A 171 0.00 -0.35 10.62
C VAL A 171 0.42 -1.77 10.21
N HIS A 172 0.86 -1.92 8.96
CA HIS A 172 1.46 -3.15 8.46
C HIS A 172 2.46 -2.87 7.34
N TYR A 173 3.30 -3.85 7.03
CA TYR A 173 4.15 -3.79 5.84
C TYR A 173 3.30 -3.77 4.56
N PRO A 174 3.58 -2.89 3.56
CA PRO A 174 4.74 -2.00 3.47
C PRO A 174 4.48 -0.56 3.93
N TYR A 175 3.27 -0.22 4.39
CA TYR A 175 2.86 1.13 4.74
C TYR A 175 3.70 1.75 5.86
N GLU A 176 3.85 1.06 7.00
CA GLU A 176 4.61 1.55 8.16
C GLU A 176 6.09 1.85 7.81
N HIS A 177 6.68 1.00 6.98
CA HIS A 177 8.05 1.19 6.50
C HIS A 177 8.16 2.45 5.63
N ASN A 178 7.20 2.65 4.72
CA ASN A 178 7.19 3.82 3.84
C ASN A 178 6.82 5.12 4.56
N PHE A 179 5.96 5.07 5.58
CA PHE A 179 5.72 6.19 6.48
C PHE A 179 7.00 6.64 7.17
N SER A 180 7.73 5.68 7.77
CA SER A 180 9.01 5.94 8.42
C SER A 180 10.06 6.46 7.44
N ALA A 181 10.11 5.88 6.23
CA ALA A 181 11.03 6.32 5.17
C ALA A 181 10.72 7.74 4.69
N ALA A 182 9.44 8.11 4.53
CA ALA A 182 9.04 9.45 4.13
C ALA A 182 9.44 10.49 5.19
N LYS A 183 9.26 10.18 6.48
CA LYS A 183 9.73 11.05 7.57
C LYS A 183 11.24 11.24 7.55
N GLN A 184 11.99 10.15 7.39
CA GLN A 184 13.45 10.22 7.33
C GLN A 184 13.94 10.96 6.08
N LYS A 185 13.25 10.82 4.95
CA LYS A 185 13.57 11.55 3.71
C LYS A 185 13.40 13.05 3.88
N ALA A 186 12.33 13.49 4.56
CA ALA A 186 12.17 14.90 4.91
C ALA A 186 13.35 15.39 5.75
N ILE A 187 13.66 14.70 6.85
CA ILE A 187 14.80 15.03 7.72
C ILE A 187 16.12 15.09 6.94
N ALA A 188 16.39 14.13 6.06
CA ALA A 188 17.61 14.09 5.26
C ALA A 188 17.70 15.24 4.25
N THR A 189 16.57 15.70 3.72
CA THR A 189 16.52 16.78 2.71
C THR A 189 16.58 18.16 3.36
N THR A 190 15.89 18.36 4.49
CA THR A 190 15.69 19.69 5.08
C THR A 190 16.43 19.92 6.39
N SER A 191 16.88 18.86 7.08
CA SER A 191 17.26 18.77 8.51
C SER A 191 16.07 18.69 9.47
N PHE A 192 16.30 18.06 10.63
CA PHE A 192 15.28 17.90 11.66
C PHE A 192 14.80 19.24 12.24
N ALA A 193 15.72 20.18 12.52
CA ALA A 193 15.38 21.50 13.04
C ALA A 193 14.47 22.26 12.07
N LEU A 194 14.70 22.14 10.75
CA LEU A 194 13.84 22.77 9.77
C LEU A 194 12.46 22.10 9.68
N CYS A 195 12.36 20.78 9.83
CA CYS A 195 11.06 20.12 9.95
C CYS A 195 10.27 20.62 11.17
N VAL A 196 10.93 20.83 12.31
CA VAL A 196 10.30 21.44 13.50
C VAL A 196 9.83 22.85 13.21
N ALA A 197 10.67 23.67 12.57
CA ALA A 197 10.32 25.02 12.18
C ALA A 197 9.11 25.07 11.24
N LEU A 198 9.06 24.16 10.26
CA LEU A 198 7.95 24.06 9.31
C LEU A 198 6.64 23.61 9.97
N ASP A 199 6.69 22.64 10.89
CA ASP A 199 5.55 22.24 11.71
C ASP A 199 4.99 23.43 12.49
N ASN A 200 5.86 24.12 13.22
CA ASN A 200 5.51 25.29 14.02
C ASN A 200 4.95 26.42 13.17
N TYR A 201 5.59 26.73 12.03
CA TYR A 201 5.15 27.75 11.09
C TYR A 201 3.77 27.44 10.50
N TYR A 202 3.55 26.21 10.03
CA TYR A 202 2.28 25.79 9.45
C TYR A 202 1.16 25.75 10.51
N TRP A 203 1.49 25.31 11.72
CA TRP A 203 0.57 25.36 12.85
C TRP A 203 0.18 26.79 13.20
N CYS A 204 1.13 27.73 13.26
CA CYS A 204 0.86 29.15 13.49
C CYS A 204 -0.10 29.70 12.42
N LEU A 205 0.18 29.45 11.13
CA LEU A 205 -0.66 29.94 10.04
C LEU A 205 -2.07 29.37 10.04
N SER A 206 -2.20 28.09 10.36
CA SER A 206 -3.50 27.42 10.46
C SER A 206 -4.22 27.71 11.77
N GLU A 207 -3.57 28.39 12.72
CA GLU A 207 -4.05 28.60 14.09
C GLU A 207 -4.48 27.27 14.76
N GLY A 208 -3.82 26.16 14.40
CA GLY A 208 -4.17 24.81 14.86
C GLY A 208 -5.51 24.26 14.31
N ARG A 209 -6.16 24.93 13.35
CA ARG A 209 -7.43 24.47 12.75
C ARG A 209 -7.24 23.24 11.87
N VAL A 210 -6.03 23.05 11.34
CA VAL A 210 -5.68 21.85 10.58
C VAL A 210 -5.21 20.78 11.56
N ASN A 211 -6.06 19.77 11.76
CA ASN A 211 -5.84 18.70 12.73
C ASN A 211 -4.89 17.63 12.19
N PHE A 212 -3.65 18.02 11.94
CA PHE A 212 -2.57 17.08 11.64
C PHE A 212 -1.92 16.60 12.94
N HIS A 213 -1.58 15.31 12.98
CA HIS A 213 -0.68 14.80 14.00
C HIS A 213 0.75 15.18 13.59
N TYR A 214 1.21 16.35 14.04
CA TYR A 214 2.52 16.90 13.71
C TYR A 214 3.63 15.93 14.14
N GLN A 215 4.55 15.64 13.22
CA GLN A 215 5.49 14.53 13.36
C GLN A 215 6.84 14.93 13.92
N TYR A 216 7.20 16.22 13.87
CA TYR A 216 8.54 16.70 14.21
C TYR A 216 8.53 17.65 15.40
N SER A 217 7.60 18.61 15.44
CA SER A 217 7.55 19.57 16.55
C SER A 217 7.17 18.91 17.88
N PRO A 218 8.05 18.94 18.89
CA PRO A 218 7.75 18.36 20.21
C PRO A 218 6.66 19.14 20.96
N LEU A 219 6.46 20.42 20.62
CA LEU A 219 5.40 21.25 21.19
C LEU A 219 4.01 20.82 20.71
N LEU A 220 3.93 20.27 19.50
CA LEU A 220 2.69 19.89 18.83
C LEU A 220 2.41 18.39 18.91
N ALA A 221 3.43 17.56 19.12
CA ALA A 221 3.31 16.10 19.19
C ALA A 221 2.43 15.57 20.36
N LYS A 222 2.05 16.42 21.31
CA LYS A 222 1.28 16.07 22.52
C LYS A 222 -0.17 16.57 22.55
N ASN A 223 -0.65 17.24 21.50
CA ASN A 223 -2.03 17.75 21.42
C ASN A 223 -2.83 17.06 20.31
#